data_AF-A0A7C6MBK5-F1
#
_entry.id   AF-A0A7C6MBK5-F1
#
_cell.length_a   1.000
_cell.length_b   1.000
_cell.length_c   1.000
_cell.angle_alpha   90.00
_cell.angle_beta   90.00
_cell.angle_gamma   90.00
#
_symmetry.space_group_name_H-M   'P 1'
#
loop_
_entity.id
_entity.type
_entity.pdbx_description
1 polymer ?
#
loop_
_entity_poly.entity_id
_entity_poly.type
_entity_poly.pdbx_seq_one_letter_code
_entity_poly.pdbx_strand_id
1 'polypeptide(L)'
;VTGMNQYSGSPDLVLINLSYTQRAPDDLIERLGTLLEANINSKKRSEDRILITPNAIRKMGITQKETIVFIDGIPRRCILRDLSFSGAKVIMVGIAQFIKGKDVVLRIDLDEPRAAIGIKGKVVRTENVENRKELVALAIQYNNTEVPMVYKMQVNAFLTQYSKPDRSGVAEDKSSEKKTSEKESKKAEELKDPSNQDLAAAETASQAESEQQQ
;
A
#
# COMPACT_ATOMS: atom_id res chain seq x y z
N VAL A 1 -37.61 -3.17 -3.47
CA VAL A 1 -37.31 -4.62 -3.52
C VAL A 1 -38.50 -5.30 -4.14
N THR A 2 -38.32 -5.95 -5.29
CA THR A 2 -39.44 -6.60 -6.01
C THR A 2 -39.57 -8.09 -5.68
N GLY A 3 -38.58 -8.68 -5.00
CA GLY A 3 -38.69 -10.02 -4.44
C GLY A 3 -37.38 -10.49 -3.82
N MET A 4 -37.48 -11.36 -2.82
CA MET A 4 -36.38 -12.14 -2.26
C MET A 4 -36.76 -13.61 -2.42
N ASN A 5 -35.98 -14.35 -3.21
CA ASN A 5 -36.21 -15.78 -3.43
C ASN A 5 -35.00 -16.55 -2.91
N GLN A 6 -35.25 -17.62 -2.17
CA GLN A 6 -34.18 -18.54 -1.78
C GLN A 6 -33.69 -19.27 -3.03
N TYR A 7 -32.36 -19.34 -3.20
CA TYR A 7 -31.79 -19.99 -4.36
C TYR A 7 -31.95 -21.50 -4.22
N SER A 8 -32.68 -22.13 -5.15
CA SER A 8 -33.12 -23.53 -5.03
C SER A 8 -31.98 -24.56 -4.96
N GLY A 9 -30.72 -24.16 -5.18
CA GLY A 9 -29.53 -25.02 -5.08
C GLY A 9 -28.71 -24.87 -3.79
N SER A 10 -29.01 -23.91 -2.90
CA SER A 10 -28.32 -23.77 -1.61
C SER A 10 -29.20 -23.03 -0.60
N PRO A 11 -29.40 -23.58 0.62
CA PRO A 11 -30.22 -22.94 1.64
C PRO A 11 -29.63 -21.61 2.13
N ASP A 12 -28.32 -21.40 1.96
CA ASP A 12 -27.61 -20.22 2.45
C ASP A 12 -27.53 -19.08 1.43
N LEU A 13 -28.06 -19.28 0.22
CA LEU A 13 -28.05 -18.29 -0.85
C LEU A 13 -29.44 -17.71 -1.07
N VAL A 14 -29.51 -16.38 -1.06
CA VAL A 14 -30.74 -15.63 -1.36
C VAL A 14 -30.50 -14.79 -2.59
N LEU A 15 -31.40 -14.92 -3.56
CA LEU A 15 -31.44 -14.06 -4.73
C LEU A 15 -32.32 -12.85 -4.41
N ILE A 16 -31.70 -11.67 -4.44
CA ILE A 16 -32.40 -10.40 -4.21
C ILE A 16 -32.61 -9.73 -5.56
N ASN A 17 -33.87 -9.47 -5.93
CA ASN A 17 -34.20 -8.74 -7.15
C ASN A 17 -34.64 -7.31 -6.80
N LEU A 18 -33.89 -6.34 -7.32
CA LEU A 18 -34.11 -4.91 -7.14
C LEU A 18 -34.51 -4.32 -8.50
N SER A 19 -35.80 -4.08 -8.70
CA SER A 19 -36.28 -3.29 -9.84
C SER A 19 -36.48 -1.83 -9.43
N TYR A 20 -36.16 -0.94 -10.36
CA TYR A 20 -36.37 0.49 -10.25
C TYR A 20 -37.15 0.94 -11.48
N THR A 21 -38.16 1.79 -11.29
CA THR A 21 -38.91 2.40 -12.39
C THR A 21 -38.15 3.56 -13.03
N GLN A 22 -37.16 4.11 -12.33
CA GLN A 22 -36.27 5.17 -12.75
C GLN A 22 -34.81 4.74 -12.50
N ARG A 23 -33.84 5.60 -12.81
CA ARG A 23 -32.43 5.34 -12.48
C ARG A 23 -32.27 5.05 -10.99
N ALA A 24 -31.54 3.98 -10.65
CA ALA A 24 -31.27 3.63 -9.26
C ALA A 24 -30.51 4.77 -8.55
N PRO A 25 -30.71 4.97 -7.23
CA PRO A 25 -30.00 6.01 -6.49
C PRO A 25 -28.48 5.87 -6.64
N ASP A 26 -27.78 6.99 -6.86
CA ASP A 26 -26.34 6.97 -7.15
C ASP A 26 -25.52 6.36 -6.00
N ASP A 27 -25.87 6.62 -4.73
CA ASP A 27 -25.21 6.02 -3.56
C ASP A 27 -25.31 4.49 -3.54
N LEU A 28 -26.44 3.93 -4.01
CA LEU A 28 -26.58 2.48 -4.09
C LEU A 28 -25.63 1.89 -5.15
N ILE A 29 -25.55 2.54 -6.32
CA ILE A 29 -24.66 2.11 -7.40
C ILE A 29 -23.21 2.13 -6.91
N GLU A 30 -22.81 3.19 -6.21
CA GLU A 30 -21.48 3.33 -5.62
C GLU A 30 -21.19 2.24 -4.57
N ARG A 31 -22.11 2.00 -3.63
CA ARG A 31 -21.95 0.96 -2.60
C ARG A 31 -21.89 -0.46 -3.18
N LEU A 32 -22.69 -0.75 -4.19
CA LEU A 32 -22.63 -2.04 -4.89
C LEU A 32 -21.32 -2.18 -5.68
N GLY A 33 -20.88 -1.11 -6.33
CA GLY A 33 -19.59 -1.05 -7.03
C GLY A 33 -18.41 -1.33 -6.10
N THR A 34 -18.35 -0.63 -4.95
CA THR A 34 -17.28 -0.81 -3.95
C THR A 34 -17.30 -2.21 -3.33
N LEU A 35 -18.48 -2.78 -3.08
CA LEU A 35 -18.63 -4.16 -2.60
C LEU A 35 -18.08 -5.15 -3.64
N LEU A 36 -18.47 -5.02 -4.90
CA LEU A 36 -18.01 -5.90 -5.98
C LEU A 36 -16.49 -5.80 -6.18
N GLU A 37 -15.96 -4.58 -6.18
CA GLU A 37 -14.53 -4.33 -6.30
C GLU A 37 -13.76 -4.98 -5.15
N ALA A 38 -14.21 -4.79 -3.90
CA ALA A 38 -13.57 -5.40 -2.74
C ALA A 38 -13.57 -6.93 -2.81
N ASN A 39 -14.64 -7.54 -3.34
CA ASN A 39 -14.71 -8.98 -3.52
C ASN A 39 -13.69 -9.48 -4.56
N ILE A 40 -13.63 -8.84 -5.72
CA ILE A 40 -12.67 -9.17 -6.80
C ILE A 40 -11.23 -8.97 -6.31
N ASN A 41 -10.95 -7.84 -5.67
CA ASN A 41 -9.61 -7.49 -5.20
C ASN A 41 -9.14 -8.42 -4.08
N SER A 42 -10.05 -8.87 -3.20
CA SER A 42 -9.70 -9.84 -2.16
C SER A 42 -9.17 -11.18 -2.71
N LYS A 43 -9.60 -11.55 -3.92
CA LYS A 43 -9.11 -12.76 -4.62
C LYS A 43 -7.83 -12.49 -5.41
N LYS A 44 -7.73 -11.32 -6.06
CA LYS A 44 -6.59 -10.98 -6.92
C LYS A 44 -5.34 -10.57 -6.13
N ARG A 45 -5.52 -9.85 -5.01
CA ARG A 45 -4.45 -9.28 -4.19
C ARG A 45 -4.44 -9.87 -2.78
N SER A 46 -4.74 -11.15 -2.66
CA SER A 46 -4.99 -11.79 -1.35
C SER A 46 -3.81 -11.67 -0.39
N GLU A 47 -2.59 -11.70 -0.93
CA GLU A 47 -1.32 -11.69 -0.21
C GLU A 47 -0.72 -10.30 0.01
N ASP A 48 -1.37 -9.22 -0.43
CA ASP A 48 -0.86 -7.86 -0.20
C ASP A 48 -0.98 -7.52 1.30
N ARG A 49 0.18 -7.36 1.95
CA ARG A 49 0.27 -7.15 3.40
C ARG A 49 0.41 -5.67 3.76
N ILE A 50 -0.43 -5.24 4.68
CA ILE A 50 -0.43 -3.91 5.28
C ILE A 50 0.30 -4.00 6.62
N LEU A 51 1.40 -3.28 6.76
CA LEU A 51 2.09 -3.13 8.04
C LEU A 51 1.27 -2.23 8.98
N ILE A 52 1.09 -2.69 10.22
CA ILE A 52 0.33 -1.95 11.23
C ILE A 52 1.18 -0.82 11.79
N THR A 53 0.96 0.37 11.23
CA THR A 53 1.50 1.65 11.69
C THR A 53 0.38 2.51 12.27
N PRO A 54 0.68 3.55 13.08
CA PRO A 54 -0.37 4.46 13.59
C PRO A 54 -1.21 5.10 12.49
N ASN A 55 -0.60 5.38 11.33
CA ASN A 55 -1.31 5.91 10.16
C ASN A 55 -2.23 4.85 9.53
N ALA A 56 -1.74 3.62 9.38
CA ALA A 56 -2.53 2.52 8.84
C ALA A 56 -3.74 2.17 9.71
N ILE A 57 -3.58 2.17 11.04
CA ILE A 57 -4.68 1.94 12.01
C ILE A 57 -5.81 2.96 11.80
N ARG A 58 -5.46 4.25 11.78
CA ARG A 58 -6.43 5.34 11.60
C ARG A 58 -7.16 5.25 10.27
N LYS A 59 -6.43 4.97 9.18
CA LYS A 59 -7.02 4.91 7.82
C LYS A 59 -7.83 3.64 7.57
N MET A 60 -7.47 2.51 8.18
CA MET A 60 -8.26 1.27 8.14
C MET A 60 -9.46 1.28 9.10
N GLY A 61 -9.56 2.30 9.96
CA GLY A 61 -10.63 2.39 10.96
C GLY A 61 -10.53 1.31 12.04
N ILE A 62 -9.32 0.83 12.37
CA ILE A 62 -9.10 -0.11 13.47
C ILE A 62 -8.98 0.70 14.76
N THR A 63 -9.67 0.30 15.82
CA THR A 63 -9.67 1.06 17.09
C THR A 63 -8.28 1.06 17.76
N GLN A 64 -7.61 -0.10 17.78
CA GLN A 64 -6.33 -0.29 18.48
C GLN A 64 -5.50 -1.44 17.89
N LYS A 65 -4.18 -1.41 18.09
CA LYS A 65 -3.26 -2.48 17.65
C LYS A 65 -3.30 -3.68 18.60
N GLU A 66 -3.57 -3.45 19.87
CA GLU A 66 -3.78 -4.49 20.88
C GLU A 66 -5.16 -5.11 20.70
N THR A 67 -5.20 -6.41 20.49
CA THR A 67 -6.47 -7.14 20.36
C THR A 67 -6.40 -8.50 21.05
N ILE A 68 -7.46 -9.28 20.91
CA ILE A 68 -7.59 -10.62 21.47
C ILE A 68 -7.66 -11.61 20.30
N VAL A 69 -6.80 -12.63 20.37
CA VAL A 69 -6.91 -13.83 19.55
C VAL A 69 -7.44 -14.97 20.41
N PHE A 70 -8.46 -15.66 19.93
CA PHE A 70 -8.94 -16.89 20.54
C PHE A 70 -8.22 -18.05 19.87
N ILE A 71 -7.48 -18.85 20.63
CA ILE A 71 -6.79 -20.04 20.12
C ILE A 71 -7.41 -21.24 20.84
N ASP A 72 -8.02 -22.16 20.09
CA ASP A 72 -8.90 -23.23 20.64
C ASP A 72 -9.94 -22.68 21.64
N GLY A 73 -10.50 -21.50 21.36
CA GLY A 73 -11.48 -20.83 22.22
C GLY A 73 -10.92 -20.11 23.45
N ILE A 74 -9.62 -20.22 23.74
CA ILE A 74 -8.98 -19.53 24.88
C ILE A 74 -8.55 -18.12 24.45
N PRO A 75 -9.06 -17.04 25.08
CA PRO A 75 -8.69 -15.67 24.74
C PRO A 75 -7.26 -15.36 25.18
N ARG A 76 -6.44 -14.86 24.25
CA ARG A 76 -5.08 -14.39 24.50
C ARG A 76 -4.88 -13.00 23.94
N ARG A 77 -4.30 -12.09 24.73
CA ARG A 77 -3.96 -10.75 24.27
C ARG A 77 -2.81 -10.81 23.27
N CYS A 78 -2.96 -10.12 22.15
CA CYS A 78 -1.97 -10.04 21.10
C CYS A 78 -1.88 -8.63 20.53
N ILE A 79 -0.83 -8.38 19.76
CA ILE A 79 -0.59 -7.12 19.05
C ILE A 79 -0.55 -7.43 17.56
N LEU A 80 -1.33 -6.70 16.77
CA LEU A 80 -1.34 -6.81 15.31
C LEU A 80 -0.03 -6.25 14.74
N ARG A 81 0.63 -7.01 13.85
CA ARG A 81 1.86 -6.60 13.17
C ARG A 81 1.64 -6.31 11.69
N ASP A 82 0.96 -7.22 11.00
CA ASP A 82 0.54 -7.04 9.62
C ASP A 82 -0.83 -7.69 9.37
N LEU A 83 -1.57 -7.16 8.39
CA LEU A 83 -2.88 -7.65 7.96
C LEU A 83 -2.91 -7.75 6.43
N SER A 84 -3.56 -8.77 5.88
CA SER A 84 -3.91 -8.88 4.46
C SER A 84 -5.34 -9.39 4.31
N PHE A 85 -5.78 -9.63 3.07
CA PHE A 85 -7.06 -10.31 2.84
C PHE A 85 -7.03 -11.79 3.23
N SER A 86 -5.88 -12.46 3.05
CA SER A 86 -5.72 -13.90 3.29
C SER A 86 -5.23 -14.25 4.69
N GLY A 87 -4.68 -13.31 5.44
CA GLY A 87 -4.09 -13.62 6.73
C GLY A 87 -3.61 -12.41 7.52
N ALA A 88 -2.92 -12.71 8.61
CA ALA A 88 -2.33 -11.71 9.49
C ALA A 88 -1.12 -12.26 10.22
N LYS A 89 -0.28 -11.33 10.69
CA LYS A 89 0.76 -11.63 11.67
C LYS A 89 0.45 -10.91 12.98
N VAL A 90 0.49 -11.67 14.06
CA VAL A 90 0.26 -11.15 15.41
C VAL A 90 1.38 -11.56 16.35
N ILE A 91 1.67 -10.74 17.35
CA ILE A 91 2.67 -11.02 18.38
C ILE A 91 1.94 -11.21 19.70
N MET A 92 2.26 -12.27 20.43
CA MET A 92 1.69 -12.54 21.74
C MET A 92 2.69 -13.19 22.67
N VAL A 93 2.39 -13.17 23.97
CA VAL A 93 3.17 -13.89 24.98
C VAL A 93 2.74 -15.36 24.99
N GLY A 94 3.69 -16.29 24.89
CA GLY A 94 3.38 -17.72 24.94
C GLY A 94 4.51 -18.62 24.42
N ILE A 95 4.22 -19.91 24.27
CA ILE A 95 5.18 -20.92 23.81
C ILE A 95 4.75 -21.43 22.43
N ALA A 96 5.64 -21.28 21.44
CA ALA A 96 5.35 -21.55 20.02
C ALA A 96 4.88 -22.98 19.72
N GLN A 97 5.42 -23.98 20.44
CA GLN A 97 5.12 -25.41 20.21
C GLN A 97 3.65 -25.75 20.46
N PHE A 98 3.00 -25.09 21.41
CA PHE A 98 1.61 -25.35 21.78
C PHE A 98 0.59 -24.62 20.92
N ILE A 99 1.03 -23.75 20.01
CA ILE A 99 0.13 -22.85 19.25
C ILE A 99 0.11 -23.22 17.75
N LYS A 100 1.19 -23.83 17.25
CA LYS A 100 1.30 -24.21 15.84
C LYS A 100 0.18 -25.18 15.43
N GLY A 101 -0.47 -24.89 14.29
CA GLY A 101 -1.50 -25.75 13.71
C GLY A 101 -2.89 -25.63 14.32
N LYS A 102 -3.06 -24.81 15.36
CA LYS A 102 -4.34 -24.62 16.05
C LYS A 102 -5.29 -23.70 15.31
N ASP A 103 -6.57 -23.89 15.56
CA ASP A 103 -7.64 -23.06 15.04
C ASP A 103 -7.74 -21.77 15.85
N VAL A 104 -7.93 -20.66 15.14
CA VAL A 104 -7.90 -19.33 15.72
C VAL A 104 -9.04 -18.46 15.24
N VAL A 105 -9.49 -17.57 16.11
CA VAL A 105 -10.38 -16.47 15.76
C VAL A 105 -9.70 -15.18 16.17
N LEU A 106 -9.27 -14.41 15.17
CA LEU A 106 -8.71 -13.08 15.40
C LEU A 106 -9.86 -12.08 15.54
N ARG A 107 -9.96 -11.42 16.68
CA ARG A 107 -10.91 -10.33 16.86
C ARG A 107 -10.28 -9.02 16.37
N ILE A 108 -11.03 -8.21 15.64
CA ILE A 108 -10.64 -6.85 15.25
C ILE A 108 -11.83 -5.95 15.56
N ASP A 109 -11.60 -4.87 16.29
CA ASP A 109 -12.61 -3.86 16.54
C ASP A 109 -12.41 -2.70 15.53
N LEU A 110 -13.48 -2.38 14.81
CA LEU A 110 -13.56 -1.33 13.82
C LEU A 110 -14.37 -0.15 14.38
N ASP A 111 -13.99 1.07 14.03
CA ASP A 111 -14.66 2.30 14.49
C ASP A 111 -15.81 2.76 13.58
N GLU A 112 -15.70 2.60 12.26
CA GLU A 112 -16.71 3.08 11.30
C GLU A 112 -16.93 2.09 10.14
N PRO A 113 -18.06 1.37 10.07
CA PRO A 113 -19.09 1.28 11.11
C PRO A 113 -18.55 0.58 12.35
N ARG A 114 -19.00 1.00 13.54
CA ARG A 114 -18.54 0.42 14.79
C ARG A 114 -18.93 -1.06 14.89
N ALA A 115 -17.94 -1.94 14.71
CA ALA A 115 -18.19 -3.37 14.61
C ALA A 115 -17.02 -4.17 15.17
N ALA A 116 -17.33 -5.17 15.99
CA ALA A 116 -16.36 -6.18 16.41
C ALA A 116 -16.45 -7.39 15.49
N ILE A 117 -15.43 -7.63 14.69
CA ILE A 117 -15.38 -8.74 13.74
C ILE A 117 -14.48 -9.86 14.27
N GLY A 118 -14.92 -11.11 14.12
CA GLY A 118 -14.11 -12.29 14.38
C GLY A 118 -13.74 -12.96 13.05
N ILE A 119 -12.44 -13.10 12.78
CA ILE A 119 -11.94 -13.72 11.56
C ILE A 119 -11.36 -15.09 11.91
N LYS A 120 -12.00 -16.14 11.42
CA LYS A 120 -11.55 -17.52 11.61
C LYS A 120 -10.35 -17.84 10.71
N GLY A 121 -9.42 -18.62 11.25
CA GLY A 121 -8.23 -19.06 10.54
C GLY A 121 -7.47 -20.15 11.28
N LYS A 122 -6.28 -20.48 10.78
CA LYS A 122 -5.36 -21.44 11.38
C LYS A 122 -3.96 -20.85 11.50
N VAL A 123 -3.24 -21.23 12.55
CA VAL A 123 -1.83 -20.87 12.72
C VAL A 123 -0.97 -21.76 11.83
N VAL A 124 -0.38 -21.18 10.79
CA VAL A 124 0.48 -21.91 9.83
C VAL A 124 1.92 -21.93 10.30
N ARG A 125 2.40 -20.82 10.87
CA ARG A 125 3.79 -20.66 11.29
C ARG A 125 3.88 -19.91 12.60
N THR A 126 4.88 -20.28 13.39
CA THR A 126 5.24 -19.60 14.63
C THR A 126 6.73 -19.25 14.58
N GLU A 127 7.08 -18.05 15.02
CA GLU A 127 8.46 -17.55 15.08
C GLU A 127 8.69 -16.95 16.47
N ASN A 128 9.86 -17.20 17.06
CA ASN A 128 10.23 -16.55 18.32
C ASN A 128 10.75 -15.15 18.01
N VAL A 129 10.35 -14.16 18.81
CA VAL A 129 10.84 -12.80 18.62
C VAL A 129 12.26 -12.69 19.19
N GLU A 130 13.16 -12.07 18.42
CA GLU A 130 14.54 -11.84 18.85
C GLU A 130 14.57 -11.04 20.16
N ASN A 131 15.48 -11.41 21.05
CA ASN A 131 15.69 -10.79 22.37
C ASN A 131 14.53 -10.91 23.37
N ARG A 132 13.44 -11.63 23.06
CA ARG A 132 12.34 -11.93 24.00
C ARG A 132 11.82 -13.35 23.84
N LYS A 133 12.32 -14.27 24.67
CA LYS A 133 11.96 -15.69 24.63
C LYS A 133 10.49 -15.95 24.99
N GLU A 134 9.87 -15.02 25.71
CA GLU A 134 8.46 -15.07 26.09
C GLU A 134 7.50 -14.64 24.97
N LEU A 135 8.00 -13.99 23.90
CA LEU A 135 7.19 -13.51 22.79
C LEU A 135 7.28 -14.42 21.57
N VAL A 136 6.11 -14.67 20.99
CA VAL A 136 5.94 -15.47 19.79
C VAL A 136 5.15 -14.68 18.75
N ALA A 137 5.68 -14.61 17.55
CA ALA A 137 4.97 -14.15 16.37
C ALA A 137 4.22 -15.32 15.72
N LEU A 138 2.93 -15.13 15.49
CA LEU A 138 2.05 -16.10 14.83
C LEU A 138 1.72 -15.60 13.43
N ALA A 139 1.89 -16.46 12.44
CA ALA A 139 1.33 -16.28 11.11
C ALA A 139 0.00 -17.02 11.03
N ILE A 140 -1.08 -16.25 10.91
CA ILE A 140 -2.45 -16.73 10.81
C ILE A 140 -2.85 -16.69 9.33
N GLN A 141 -3.34 -17.81 8.83
CA GLN A 141 -4.00 -17.88 7.53
C GLN A 141 -5.51 -17.94 7.77
N TYR A 142 -6.26 -17.04 7.15
CA TYR A 142 -7.70 -16.98 7.27
C TYR A 142 -8.38 -18.06 6.43
N ASN A 143 -9.57 -18.44 6.86
CA ASN A 143 -10.48 -19.18 6.02
C ASN A 143 -11.20 -18.21 5.06
N ASN A 144 -10.76 -18.14 3.80
CA ASN A 144 -11.22 -17.17 2.80
C ASN A 144 -12.75 -17.07 2.64
N THR A 145 -13.47 -18.18 2.87
CA THR A 145 -14.93 -18.25 2.79
C THR A 145 -15.62 -17.61 3.99
N GLU A 146 -14.99 -17.65 5.17
CA GLU A 146 -15.54 -17.12 6.42
C GLU A 146 -15.06 -15.70 6.75
N VAL A 147 -14.16 -15.11 5.95
CA VAL A 147 -13.70 -13.73 6.15
C VAL A 147 -14.87 -12.75 5.93
N PRO A 148 -15.27 -11.95 6.93
CA PRO A 148 -16.37 -11.01 6.82
C PRO A 148 -16.18 -9.97 5.72
N MET A 149 -17.26 -9.63 5.00
CA MET A 149 -17.20 -8.66 3.90
C MET A 149 -16.78 -7.27 4.36
N VAL A 150 -17.23 -6.85 5.54
CA VAL A 150 -16.86 -5.56 6.16
C VAL A 150 -15.33 -5.42 6.28
N TYR A 151 -14.63 -6.50 6.67
CA TYR A 151 -13.17 -6.52 6.73
C TYR A 151 -12.54 -6.34 5.34
N LYS A 152 -13.01 -7.12 4.34
CA LYS A 152 -12.51 -7.02 2.96
C LYS A 152 -12.69 -5.62 2.41
N MET A 153 -13.81 -4.97 2.69
CA MET A 153 -14.06 -3.60 2.26
C MET A 153 -13.05 -2.61 2.88
N GLN A 154 -12.75 -2.73 4.17
CA GLN A 154 -11.77 -1.83 4.83
C GLN A 154 -10.34 -2.01 4.31
N VAL A 155 -9.91 -3.27 4.17
CA VAL A 155 -8.60 -3.58 3.60
C VAL A 155 -8.50 -3.06 2.16
N ASN A 156 -9.56 -3.26 1.36
CA ASN A 156 -9.60 -2.77 -0.01
C ASN A 156 -9.56 -1.23 -0.08
N ALA A 157 -10.36 -0.55 0.73
CA ALA A 157 -10.38 0.91 0.78
C ALA A 157 -8.99 1.48 1.10
N PHE A 158 -8.29 0.87 2.06
CA PHE A 158 -6.92 1.26 2.38
C PHE A 158 -5.96 1.03 1.21
N LEU A 159 -5.96 -0.15 0.60
CA LEU A 159 -5.04 -0.49 -0.50
C LEU A 159 -5.29 0.37 -1.74
N THR A 160 -6.55 0.64 -2.07
CA THR A 160 -6.93 1.51 -3.21
C THR A 160 -6.49 2.96 -2.97
N GLN A 161 -6.59 3.47 -1.74
CA GLN A 161 -6.09 4.81 -1.40
C GLN A 161 -4.56 4.90 -1.48
N TYR A 162 -3.83 3.87 -1.03
CA TYR A 162 -2.36 3.85 -1.05
C TYR A 162 -1.75 3.48 -2.42
N SER A 163 -2.53 2.86 -3.31
CA SER A 163 -2.09 2.54 -4.68
C SER A 163 -2.18 3.71 -5.64
N LYS A 164 -2.79 4.84 -5.24
CA LYS A 164 -2.60 6.12 -5.96
C LYS A 164 -1.23 6.65 -5.53
N PRO A 165 -0.18 6.53 -6.37
CA PRO A 165 1.10 7.11 -6.02
C PRO A 165 0.90 8.61 -5.77
N ASP A 166 1.63 9.09 -4.78
CA ASP A 166 1.79 10.49 -4.41
C ASP A 166 2.20 11.31 -5.65
N ARG A 167 1.20 11.78 -6.41
CA ARG A 167 1.39 12.75 -7.51
C ARG A 167 1.44 14.19 -6.99
N SER A 168 1.67 14.39 -5.69
CA SER A 168 1.79 15.71 -5.05
C SER A 168 3.19 16.00 -4.50
N GLY A 169 4.20 15.18 -4.83
CA GLY A 169 5.55 15.27 -4.28
C GLY A 169 6.68 15.46 -5.29
N VAL A 170 6.48 16.18 -6.41
CA VAL A 170 7.59 16.82 -7.16
C VAL A 170 7.06 18.09 -7.84
N ALA A 171 6.85 19.13 -7.04
CA ALA A 171 6.95 20.51 -7.54
C ALA A 171 8.24 21.08 -6.96
N GLU A 172 9.39 20.54 -7.42
CA GLU A 172 10.65 21.24 -7.22
C GLU A 172 10.69 22.41 -8.20
N ASP A 173 10.60 23.59 -7.58
CA ASP A 173 11.13 24.85 -8.05
C ASP A 173 12.46 24.66 -8.80
N LYS A 174 12.43 24.87 -10.12
CA LYS A 174 13.62 25.15 -10.93
C LYS A 174 13.39 26.44 -11.69
N SER A 175 13.32 27.53 -10.95
CA SER A 175 13.49 28.88 -11.46
C SER A 175 14.93 29.39 -11.24
N SER A 176 15.92 28.76 -11.88
CA SER A 176 17.24 29.38 -12.12
C SER A 176 18.07 28.60 -13.15
N GLU A 177 18.34 29.25 -14.29
CA GLU A 177 19.47 29.05 -15.22
C GLU A 177 19.62 27.66 -15.88
N LYS A 178 19.51 27.50 -17.20
CA LYS A 178 20.30 28.18 -18.24
C LYS A 178 19.58 28.09 -19.59
N LYS A 179 19.31 29.24 -20.20
CA LYS A 179 19.37 29.42 -21.65
C LYS A 179 20.77 28.98 -22.09
N THR A 180 20.88 28.13 -23.11
CA THR A 180 21.83 28.21 -24.24
C THR A 180 21.80 26.87 -24.96
N SER A 181 21.08 26.81 -26.08
CA SER A 181 21.39 26.05 -27.30
C SER A 181 20.09 25.69 -28.03
N GLU A 182 19.53 26.65 -28.77
CA GLU A 182 18.79 26.40 -30.02
C GLU A 182 18.29 27.74 -30.57
N LYS A 183 19.18 28.45 -31.24
CA LYS A 183 18.86 29.40 -32.31
C LYS A 183 20.16 29.80 -33.00
N GLU A 184 20.61 28.98 -33.94
CA GLU A 184 21.46 29.46 -35.03
C GLU A 184 21.38 28.48 -36.22
N SER A 185 20.30 28.61 -36.99
CA SER A 185 20.25 28.22 -38.40
C SER A 185 19.02 28.83 -39.10
N LYS A 186 18.97 30.17 -39.18
CA LYS A 186 18.30 30.97 -40.24
C LYS A 186 19.05 32.31 -40.32
N LYS A 187 20.08 32.46 -41.15
CA LYS A 187 20.07 32.90 -42.57
C LYS A 187 19.39 34.26 -42.80
N ALA A 188 20.22 35.29 -43.00
CA ALA A 188 20.09 36.49 -43.86
C ALA A 188 20.87 37.64 -43.19
N GLU A 189 22.10 37.92 -43.64
CA GLU A 189 22.39 39.03 -44.58
C GLU A 189 22.05 40.41 -44.00
N GLU A 190 23.03 41.02 -43.32
CA GLU A 190 23.12 42.47 -43.23
C GLU A 190 24.57 42.91 -43.54
N LEU A 191 24.71 43.42 -44.76
CA LEU A 191 25.58 44.49 -45.22
C LEU A 191 27.02 44.63 -44.67
N LYS A 192 27.95 44.42 -45.62
CA LYS A 192 29.10 45.29 -46.01
C LYS A 192 30.31 45.41 -45.06
N ASP A 193 31.37 44.67 -45.41
CA ASP A 193 32.64 45.14 -46.01
C ASP A 193 33.31 46.45 -45.48
N PRO A 194 34.65 46.59 -45.58
CA PRO A 194 35.71 45.88 -44.87
C PRO A 194 36.81 46.86 -44.36
N SER A 195 37.97 46.31 -43.95
CA SER A 195 39.30 46.96 -43.96
C SER A 195 39.56 47.93 -42.78
N ASN A 196 40.75 48.07 -42.20
CA ASN A 196 42.11 47.58 -42.46
C ASN A 196 42.93 47.90 -41.19
N GLN A 197 44.21 47.49 -41.17
CA GLN A 197 45.29 47.94 -40.29
C GLN A 197 45.38 47.26 -38.92
N ASP A 198 46.54 46.87 -38.40
CA ASP A 198 47.89 46.70 -38.92
C ASP A 198 48.72 46.20 -37.72
N LEU A 199 49.80 45.47 -38.01
CA LEU A 199 51.04 45.32 -37.24
C LEU A 199 50.96 44.88 -35.75
N ALA A 200 51.49 43.71 -35.38
CA ALA A 200 52.93 43.37 -35.28
C ALA A 200 53.67 44.06 -34.13
N ALA A 201 54.14 43.26 -33.18
CA ALA A 201 55.41 43.34 -32.44
C ALA A 201 55.41 42.22 -31.39
N ALA A 202 56.21 41.15 -31.55
CA ALA A 202 57.61 41.06 -31.07
C ALA A 202 57.64 40.78 -29.54
N GLU A 203 58.44 39.89 -28.97
CA GLU A 203 59.63 39.17 -29.43
C GLU A 203 60.04 38.17 -28.32
N THR A 204 60.65 37.04 -28.73
CA THR A 204 61.80 36.29 -28.14
C THR A 204 62.00 36.21 -26.62
N ALA A 205 62.07 34.98 -26.06
CA ALA A 205 63.30 34.19 -25.76
C ALA A 205 64.07 34.70 -24.51
N SER A 206 64.76 33.93 -23.67
CA SER A 206 65.51 32.70 -23.85
C SER A 206 65.86 32.06 -22.49
N GLN A 207 66.20 30.75 -22.54
CA GLN A 207 67.32 30.05 -21.86
C GLN A 207 67.35 29.96 -20.31
N ALA A 208 67.37 28.78 -19.67
CA ALA A 208 68.29 27.62 -19.72
C ALA A 208 69.44 27.72 -18.70
N GLU A 209 69.91 26.52 -18.29
CA GLU A 209 70.95 26.17 -17.29
C GLU A 209 70.41 25.94 -15.86
N SER A 210 70.71 24.86 -15.13
CA SER A 210 71.67 23.75 -15.30
C SER A 210 71.45 22.67 -14.21
N GLU A 211 71.97 21.45 -14.48
CA GLU A 211 72.42 20.39 -13.53
C GLU A 211 71.35 19.61 -12.73
N GLN A 212 71.01 18.35 -13.04
CA GLN A 212 71.73 17.06 -12.92
C GLN A 212 72.23 16.63 -11.52
N GLN A 213 71.72 15.45 -11.12
CA GLN A 213 72.27 14.41 -10.23
C GLN A 213 72.19 14.64 -8.71
N GLN A 214 71.35 13.84 -8.04
CA GLN A 214 71.70 12.48 -7.61
C GLN A 214 70.46 11.60 -7.48
#